data_AF-A0A397SAJ4-F1
#
_entry.id   AF-A0A397SAJ4-F1
#
_cell.length_a   1.000
_cell.length_b   1.000
_cell.length_c   1.000
_cell.angle_alpha   90.00
_cell.angle_beta   90.00
_cell.angle_gamma   90.00
#
_symmetry.space_group_name_H-M   'P 1'
#
loop_
_entity.id
_entity.type
_entity.pdbx_description
1 polymer ?
#
loop_
_entity_poly.entity_id
_entity_poly.type
_entity_poly.pdbx_seq_one_letter_code
_entity_poly.pdbx_strand_id
1 'polypeptide(L)'
;MSYFTSDLSKVVILFSGFQITSFHTFVFAALFITSLCWCERLFTCYYENIRYDGDQKRFKSVVIRTLSYAVLITLRFFYMLLIMSMNSQIFIVVVTGLTTGQLIVEYIHSIS
;
A
#
# COMPACT_ATOMS: atom_id res chain seq x y z
N MET A 1 -27.87 7.23 -10.38
CA MET A 1 -27.09 6.06 -10.82
C MET A 1 -25.76 6.10 -10.06
N SER A 2 -25.72 5.51 -8.86
CA SER A 2 -24.49 5.50 -8.04
C SER A 2 -23.59 4.38 -8.54
N TYR A 3 -22.45 4.74 -9.11
CA TYR A 3 -21.42 3.78 -9.56
C TYR A 3 -20.67 3.12 -8.38
N PHE A 4 -20.82 3.65 -7.18
CA PHE A 4 -20.28 3.07 -5.96
C PHE A 4 -21.32 2.19 -5.26
N THR A 5 -21.04 0.89 -5.24
CA THR A 5 -21.85 -0.08 -4.49
C THR A 5 -21.41 -0.05 -3.02
N SER A 6 -22.37 0.19 -2.13
CA SER A 6 -22.18 0.12 -0.66
C SER A 6 -22.40 -1.29 -0.11
N ASP A 7 -22.72 -2.24 -0.99
CA ASP A 7 -22.98 -3.62 -0.63
C ASP A 7 -21.68 -4.39 -0.45
N LEU A 8 -21.50 -4.92 0.76
CA LEU A 8 -20.32 -5.65 1.21
C LEU A 8 -20.38 -7.14 0.84
N SER A 9 -21.56 -7.67 0.48
CA SER A 9 -21.86 -9.10 0.61
C SER A 9 -21.12 -10.02 -0.38
N LYS A 10 -20.46 -9.48 -1.42
CA LYS A 10 -19.75 -10.27 -2.44
C LYS A 10 -18.53 -9.57 -3.04
N VAL A 11 -17.74 -8.84 -2.24
CA VAL A 11 -16.50 -8.24 -2.74
C VAL A 11 -15.33 -9.18 -2.53
N VAL A 12 -14.74 -9.66 -3.63
CA VAL A 12 -13.49 -10.41 -3.64
C VAL A 12 -12.34 -9.42 -3.65
N ILE A 13 -11.65 -9.30 -2.52
CA ILE A 13 -10.50 -8.41 -2.36
C ILE A 13 -9.23 -9.20 -2.74
N LEU A 14 -8.63 -8.87 -3.89
CA LEU A 14 -7.30 -9.33 -4.37
C LEU A 14 -7.11 -10.83 -4.65
N PHE A 15 -7.68 -11.72 -3.84
CA PHE A 15 -7.64 -13.17 -4.02
C PHE A 15 -9.04 -13.74 -3.75
N SER A 16 -9.43 -14.77 -4.50
CA SER A 16 -10.74 -15.44 -4.36
C SER A 16 -11.06 -15.90 -2.93
N GLY A 17 -10.03 -16.08 -2.08
CA GLY A 17 -10.16 -16.43 -0.67
C GLY A 17 -10.45 -15.28 0.31
N PHE A 18 -10.32 -14.01 -0.09
CA PHE A 18 -10.62 -12.87 0.77
C PHE A 18 -12.02 -12.30 0.44
N GLN A 19 -13.05 -12.98 0.94
CA GLN A 19 -14.43 -12.53 0.86
C GLN A 19 -14.81 -11.78 2.13
N ILE A 20 -15.32 -10.56 1.99
CA ILE A 20 -15.88 -9.83 3.12
C ILE A 20 -17.29 -10.33 3.37
N THR A 21 -17.43 -11.32 4.25
CA THR A 21 -18.74 -11.88 4.62
C THR A 21 -19.30 -11.28 5.91
N SER A 22 -18.48 -10.51 6.65
CA SER A 22 -18.83 -9.96 7.97
C SER A 22 -18.06 -8.68 8.31
N PHE A 23 -18.57 -7.92 9.29
CA PHE A 23 -17.91 -6.71 9.79
C PHE A 23 -16.47 -6.96 10.29
N HIS A 24 -16.23 -8.09 10.95
CA HIS A 24 -14.87 -8.46 11.38
C HIS A 24 -13.92 -8.68 10.20
N THR A 25 -14.34 -9.40 9.16
CA THR A 25 -13.53 -9.58 7.94
C THR A 25 -13.27 -8.27 7.22
N PHE A 26 -14.21 -7.31 7.31
CA PHE A 26 -14.00 -5.95 6.80
C PHE A 26 -12.93 -5.21 7.59
N VAL A 27 -12.97 -5.24 8.93
CA VAL A 27 -11.94 -4.61 9.78
C VAL A 27 -10.56 -5.22 9.52
N PHE A 28 -10.47 -6.55 9.42
CA PHE A 28 -9.20 -7.22 9.07
C PHE A 28 -8.70 -6.83 7.68
N ALA A 29 -9.59 -6.78 6.68
CA ALA A 29 -9.22 -6.29 5.36
C ALA A 29 -8.75 -4.83 5.42
N ALA A 30 -9.42 -3.96 6.17
CA ALA A 30 -9.05 -2.57 6.30
C ALA A 30 -7.68 -2.38 6.98
N LEU A 31 -7.40 -3.13 8.04
CA LEU A 31 -6.09 -3.15 8.68
C LEU A 31 -5.00 -3.66 7.74
N PHE A 32 -5.29 -4.71 6.97
CA PHE A 32 -4.35 -5.25 5.98
C PHE A 32 -4.04 -4.24 4.87
N ILE A 33 -5.07 -3.59 4.32
CA ILE A 33 -4.92 -2.54 3.30
C ILE A 33 -4.11 -1.36 3.85
N THR A 34 -4.44 -0.91 5.05
CA THR A 34 -3.71 0.18 5.72
C THR A 34 -2.24 -0.20 5.90
N SER A 35 -1.95 -1.43 6.34
CA SER A 35 -0.58 -1.93 6.46
C SER A 35 0.14 -1.99 5.12
N LEU A 36 -0.52 -2.40 4.03
CA LEU A 36 0.06 -2.37 2.69
C LEU A 36 0.42 -0.95 2.25
N CYS A 37 -0.48 0.01 2.48
CA CYS A 37 -0.24 1.43 2.18
C CYS A 37 0.93 1.99 2.99
N TRP A 38 1.02 1.65 4.28
CA TRP A 38 2.13 2.07 5.13
C TRP A 38 3.46 1.45 4.68
N CYS A 39 3.46 0.15 4.35
CA CYS A 39 4.63 -0.52 3.82
C CYS A 39 5.13 0.16 2.54
N GLU A 40 4.26 0.47 1.58
CA GLU A 40 4.65 1.19 0.35
C GLU A 40 5.36 2.50 0.66
N ARG A 41 4.83 3.28 1.61
CA ARG A 41 5.43 4.56 1.97
C ARG A 41 6.75 4.41 2.72
N LEU A 42 6.85 3.44 3.62
CA LEU A 42 8.09 3.12 4.34
C LEU A 42 9.19 2.64 3.37
N PHE A 43 8.86 1.77 2.43
CA PHE A 43 9.80 1.33 1.39
C PHE A 43 10.23 2.48 0.49
N THR A 44 9.34 3.44 0.21
CA THR A 44 9.67 4.63 -0.57
C THR A 44 10.66 5.51 0.18
N CYS A 45 10.43 5.75 1.48
CA CYS A 45 11.35 6.51 2.33
C CYS A 45 12.71 5.81 2.46
N TYR A 46 12.72 4.50 2.68
CA TYR A 46 13.94 3.71 2.72
C TYR A 46 14.72 3.80 1.40
N TYR A 47 14.03 3.68 0.27
CA TYR A 47 14.62 3.82 -1.06
C TYR A 47 15.25 5.20 -1.27
N GLU A 48 14.60 6.27 -0.83
CA GLU A 48 15.10 7.65 -0.96
C GLU A 48 16.33 7.90 -0.06
N ASN A 49 16.38 7.26 1.10
CA ASN A 49 17.48 7.42 2.06
C ASN A 49 18.74 6.60 1.72
N ILE A 50 18.67 5.70 0.72
CA ILE A 50 19.87 5.01 0.20
C ILE A 50 20.71 6.02 -0.58
N ARG A 51 21.66 6.66 0.12
CA ARG A 51 22.71 7.49 -0.50
C ARG A 51 23.67 6.60 -1.31
N TYR A 52 24.16 7.15 -2.42
CA TYR A 52 25.25 6.56 -3.16
C TYR A 52 26.52 6.62 -2.32
N ASP A 53 26.78 5.55 -1.58
CA ASP A 53 28.10 5.34 -1.00
C ASP A 53 29.05 5.01 -2.14
N GLY A 54 29.99 5.93 -2.41
CA GLY A 54 30.85 5.91 -3.60
C GLY A 54 31.76 4.68 -3.69
N ASP A 55 31.86 3.89 -2.62
CA ASP A 55 32.84 2.82 -2.45
C ASP A 55 32.25 1.40 -2.49
N GLN A 56 30.91 1.24 -2.43
CA GLN A 56 30.29 -0.08 -2.54
C GLN A 56 30.15 -0.53 -4.00
N LYS A 57 30.40 -1.83 -4.25
CA LYS A 57 30.25 -2.53 -5.53
C LYS A 57 29.01 -2.04 -6.29
N ARG A 58 29.21 -1.12 -7.25
CA ARG A 58 28.18 -0.41 -8.04
C ARG A 58 27.05 -1.33 -8.50
N PHE A 59 27.39 -2.54 -8.93
CA PHE A 59 26.43 -3.52 -9.42
C PHE A 59 25.46 -4.02 -8.35
N LYS A 60 25.94 -4.29 -7.13
CA LYS A 60 25.09 -4.76 -6.02
C LYS A 60 24.11 -3.68 -5.58
N SER A 61 24.58 -2.43 -5.52
CA SER A 61 23.72 -1.28 -5.18
C SER A 61 22.62 -1.06 -6.21
N VAL A 62 22.94 -1.14 -7.51
CA VAL A 62 21.95 -1.04 -8.59
C VAL A 62 20.91 -2.16 -8.51
N VAL A 63 21.33 -3.41 -8.33
CA VAL A 63 20.40 -4.56 -8.23
C VAL A 63 19.45 -4.43 -7.04
N ILE A 64 19.98 -4.10 -5.85
CA ILE A 64 19.14 -3.90 -4.65
C ILE A 64 18.11 -2.79 -4.89
N ARG A 65 18.54 -1.69 -5.53
CA ARG A 65 17.68 -0.55 -5.81
C ARG A 65 16.57 -0.89 -6.81
N THR A 66 16.88 -1.64 -7.88
CA THR A 66 15.88 -2.14 -8.83
C THR A 66 14.91 -3.12 -8.17
N LEU A 67 15.40 -4.00 -7.30
CA LEU A 67 14.55 -4.95 -6.57
C LEU A 67 13.57 -4.23 -5.62
N SER A 68 14.05 -3.26 -4.85
CA SER A 68 13.21 -2.42 -4.00
C SER A 68 12.16 -1.66 -4.81
N TYR A 69 12.53 -1.14 -5.99
CA TYR A 69 11.58 -0.48 -6.89
C TYR A 69 10.51 -1.44 -7.44
N ALA A 70 10.89 -2.68 -7.77
CA ALA A 70 9.94 -3.70 -8.20
C ALA A 70 8.95 -4.06 -7.08
N VAL A 71 9.41 -4.14 -5.83
CA VAL A 71 8.55 -4.35 -4.65
C VAL A 71 7.57 -3.18 -4.48
N LEU A 72 8.05 -1.94 -4.61
CA LEU A 72 7.20 -0.75 -4.57
C LEU A 72 6.10 -0.80 -5.64
N ILE A 73 6.47 -1.06 -6.90
CA ILE A 73 5.49 -1.18 -7.99
C ILE A 73 4.45 -2.26 -7.69
N THR A 74 4.86 -3.39 -7.13
CA THR A 74 3.95 -4.49 -6.79
C THR A 74 2.93 -4.05 -5.74
N LEU A 75 3.37 -3.36 -4.68
CA LEU A 75 2.50 -2.74 -3.69
C LEU A 75 1.53 -1.73 -4.33
N ARG A 76 2.01 -0.94 -5.32
CA ARG A 76 1.18 0.03 -6.05
C ARG A 76 0.07 -0.61 -6.85
N PHE A 77 0.39 -1.67 -7.57
CA PHE A 77 -0.62 -2.42 -8.31
C PHE A 77 -1.65 -3.05 -7.38
N PHE A 78 -1.26 -3.52 -6.20
CA PHE A 78 -2.21 -4.10 -5.25
C PHE A 78 -3.28 -3.12 -4.80
N TYR A 79 -2.93 -1.92 -4.32
CA TYR A 79 -3.97 -0.97 -3.92
C TYR A 79 -4.75 -0.39 -5.11
N MET A 80 -4.16 -0.36 -6.31
CA MET A 80 -4.89 0.05 -7.52
C MET A 80 -5.98 -0.96 -7.89
N LEU A 81 -5.69 -2.26 -7.79
CA LEU A 81 -6.69 -3.33 -7.96
C LEU A 81 -7.82 -3.21 -6.93
N LEU A 82 -7.51 -2.80 -5.70
CA LEU A 82 -8.52 -2.57 -4.66
C LEU A 82 -9.47 -1.42 -5.00
N ILE A 83 -8.93 -0.30 -5.46
CA ILE A 83 -9.74 0.87 -5.84
C ILE A 83 -10.64 0.54 -7.04
N MET A 84 -10.14 -0.23 -8.00
CA MET A 84 -10.91 -0.69 -9.18
C MET A 84 -12.11 -1.59 -8.81
N SER A 85 -12.19 -2.10 -7.58
CA SER A 85 -13.34 -2.86 -7.10
C SER A 85 -14.63 -2.03 -6.96
N MET A 86 -14.59 -0.71 -7.17
CA MET A 86 -15.75 0.20 -7.14
C MET A 86 -16.58 0.14 -5.84
N ASN A 87 -15.96 -0.29 -4.74
CA ASN A 87 -16.56 -0.28 -3.42
C ASN A 87 -16.15 0.99 -2.66
N SER A 88 -17.15 1.76 -2.21
CA SER A 88 -16.92 3.05 -1.54
C SER A 88 -16.14 2.93 -0.24
N GLN A 89 -16.35 1.85 0.52
CA GLN A 89 -15.72 1.67 1.82
C GLN A 89 -14.23 1.35 1.67
N ILE A 90 -13.89 0.45 0.73
CA ILE A 90 -12.50 0.12 0.40
C ILE A 90 -11.78 1.38 -0.10
N PHE A 91 -12.42 2.16 -0.96
CA PHE A 91 -11.87 3.43 -1.43
C PHE A 91 -11.52 4.38 -0.28
N ILE A 92 -12.44 4.60 0.65
CA ILE A 92 -12.21 5.46 1.82
C ILE A 92 -11.04 4.92 2.67
N VAL A 93 -10.97 3.60 2.87
CA VAL A 93 -9.88 2.97 3.62
C VAL A 93 -8.54 3.15 2.92
N VAL A 94 -8.46 2.99 1.60
CA VAL A 94 -7.22 3.19 0.85
C VAL A 94 -6.79 4.66 0.91
N VAL A 95 -7.71 5.61 0.74
CA VAL A 95 -7.40 7.06 0.80
C VAL A 95 -6.92 7.44 2.20
N THR A 96 -7.61 7.02 3.25
CA THR A 96 -7.20 7.30 4.63
C THR A 96 -5.89 6.58 4.99
N GLY A 97 -5.68 5.34 4.54
CA GLY A 97 -4.44 4.58 4.70
C GLY A 97 -3.24 5.23 4.03
N LEU A 98 -3.39 5.74 2.80
CA LEU A 98 -2.34 6.48 2.10
C LEU A 98 -2.04 7.82 2.79
N THR A 99 -3.08 8.54 3.22
CA THR A 99 -2.93 9.84 3.89
C THR A 99 -2.22 9.69 5.24
N THR A 100 -2.64 8.70 6.04
CA THR A 100 -1.99 8.39 7.33
C THR A 100 -0.57 7.87 7.15
N GLY A 101 -0.33 7.01 6.16
CA GLY A 101 1.01 6.54 5.82
C GLY A 101 1.94 7.71 5.43
N GLN A 102 1.44 8.68 4.66
CA GLN A 102 2.21 9.87 4.31
C GLN A 102 2.52 10.74 5.54
N LEU A 103 1.54 10.98 6.42
CA LEU A 103 1.74 11.71 7.66
C LEU A 103 2.81 11.06 8.55
N ILE A 104 2.78 9.73 8.70
CA ILE A 104 3.76 9.00 9.52
C ILE A 104 5.17 9.14 8.95
N VAL A 105 5.33 9.00 7.64
CA VAL A 105 6.66 9.11 7.01
C VAL A 105 7.20 10.54 7.09
N GLU A 106 6.35 11.54 6.87
CA GLU A 106 6.74 12.95 7.00
C GLU A 106 7.08 13.31 8.45
N TYR A 107 6.35 12.76 9.41
CA TYR A 107 6.67 12.90 10.84
C TYR A 107 8.04 12.28 11.17
N ILE A 108 8.31 11.06 10.72
CA ILE A 108 9.61 10.39 10.91
C ILE A 108 10.73 11.20 10.24
N HIS A 109 10.51 11.69 9.03
CA HIS A 109 11.49 12.51 8.32
C HIS A 109 11.73 13.86 9.00
N SER A 110 10.70 14.48 9.60
CA SER A 110 10.85 15.75 10.33
C SER A 110 11.66 15.64 11.62
N ILE A 111 11.76 14.43 12.18
CA ILE A 111 12.49 14.13 13.42
C ILE A 111 13.93 13.70 13.16
N SER A 112 14.21 13.11 11.98
CA SER A 112 15.54 12.64 11.58
C SER A 112 16.42 13.73 11.00
#